data_AF-A0A818IYM5-F1
#
_entry.id   AF-A0A818IYM5-F1
#
_cell.length_a   1.000
_cell.length_b   1.000
_cell.length_c   1.000
_cell.angle_alpha   90.00
_cell.angle_beta   90.00
_cell.angle_gamma   90.00
#
_symmetry.space_group_name_H-M   'P 1'
#
loop_
_entity.id
_entity.type
_entity.pdbx_description
1 polymer ?
#
loop_
_entity_poly.entity_id
_entity_poly.type
_entity_poly.pdbx_seq_one_letter_code
_entity_poly.pdbx_strand_id
1 'polypeptide(L)'
;MLPPNPKSLDFEVPDSCAMTHNGENFLIYDSTRKIFGGRLMIFSTKVFIEMLCECEVILIDGTFKTRPIMFAQVYVIMGKHLGEADEYGGKFEPQQVYLDFEAAAINALENVVSSDLNKAMDMLIGSFPNVVIHGCWYHFTQSIYRNIQKIGLASMYEKKKDVQTWLRSFMALPLVKHSALDASVKLLMDNPPASNNLLNQFIEYFQNQWIIRVPSKYWNIGPIHLRCNNAVEAYNNRLQHRFGMHPQLWNFIHFLKGEESLVMMRTKQIRSGNYREKMILFSTNTQRAGKKTKQIKNLARLYEIGTIGLKQYITSLSFFVGQSASIKTKKQSCVQDSTSVVSNTADTADGGN
;
A
#
# COMPACT_ATOMS: atom_id res chain seq x y z
N MET A 1 27.52 -20.17 10.38
CA MET A 1 27.71 -18.75 10.05
C MET A 1 26.92 -18.43 8.80
N LEU A 2 26.41 -17.21 8.66
CA LEU A 2 25.77 -16.78 7.40
C LEU A 2 26.84 -16.48 6.35
N PRO A 3 26.58 -16.75 5.05
CA PRO A 3 27.51 -16.40 4.00
C PRO A 3 27.63 -14.87 3.86
N PRO A 4 28.64 -14.37 3.12
CA PRO A 4 28.75 -12.97 2.78
C PRO A 4 27.46 -12.44 2.12
N ASN A 5 27.09 -11.19 2.43
CA ASN A 5 25.93 -10.58 1.83
C ASN A 5 26.14 -10.42 0.31
N PRO A 6 25.18 -10.82 -0.54
CA PRO A 6 25.34 -10.69 -1.98
C PRO A 6 25.45 -9.23 -2.41
N LYS A 7 26.08 -9.01 -3.56
CA LYS A 7 26.25 -7.67 -4.17
C LYS A 7 25.41 -7.46 -5.42
N SER A 8 24.81 -8.53 -5.96
CA SER A 8 23.94 -8.50 -7.12
C SER A 8 22.77 -9.46 -6.89
N LEU A 9 21.86 -9.57 -7.87
CA LEU A 9 20.81 -10.59 -7.86
C LEU A 9 21.33 -12.00 -8.23
N ASP A 10 22.63 -12.16 -8.52
CA ASP A 10 23.29 -13.47 -8.68
C ASP A 10 23.67 -14.00 -7.30
N PHE A 11 22.88 -14.92 -6.77
CA PHE A 11 23.26 -15.68 -5.60
C PHE A 11 22.33 -16.87 -5.42
N GLU A 12 22.84 -17.91 -4.79
CA GLU A 12 22.03 -19.00 -4.28
C GLU A 12 21.57 -18.68 -2.85
N VAL A 13 20.35 -19.09 -2.52
CA VAL A 13 19.82 -18.94 -1.17
C VAL A 13 20.28 -20.15 -0.35
N PRO A 14 21.00 -19.96 0.76
CA PRO A 14 21.41 -21.06 1.62
C PRO A 14 20.20 -21.77 2.23
N ASP A 15 20.30 -23.08 2.48
CA ASP A 15 19.24 -23.85 3.16
C ASP A 15 18.85 -23.24 4.51
N SER A 16 19.82 -22.66 5.23
CA SER A 16 19.60 -21.96 6.49
C SER A 16 18.67 -20.75 6.37
N CYS A 17 18.49 -20.21 5.16
CA CYS A 17 17.55 -19.14 4.81
C CYS A 17 16.31 -19.66 4.06
N ALA A 18 16.44 -20.75 3.29
CA ALA A 18 15.35 -21.32 2.49
C ALA A 18 14.38 -22.21 3.29
N MET A 19 14.78 -22.69 4.47
CA MET A 19 13.96 -23.55 5.32
C MET A 19 13.53 -22.85 6.62
N THR A 20 12.40 -23.24 7.22
CA THR A 20 11.98 -22.78 8.56
C THR A 20 12.88 -23.36 9.67
N HIS A 21 12.68 -22.94 10.91
CA HIS A 21 13.37 -23.55 12.06
C HIS A 21 13.01 -25.04 12.27
N ASN A 22 11.88 -25.48 11.72
CA ASN A 22 11.40 -26.86 11.83
C ASN A 22 11.70 -27.69 10.57
N GLY A 23 12.49 -27.15 9.62
CA GLY A 23 12.86 -27.86 8.39
C GLY A 23 11.78 -27.90 7.30
N GLU A 24 10.78 -27.03 7.37
CA GLU A 24 9.79 -26.88 6.28
C GLU A 24 10.31 -25.90 5.22
N ASN A 25 9.83 -26.03 3.98
CA ASN A 25 10.20 -25.09 2.93
C ASN A 25 9.64 -23.68 3.23
N PHE A 26 10.52 -22.69 3.34
CA PHE A 26 10.19 -21.30 3.60
C PHE A 26 10.34 -20.41 2.36
N LEU A 27 11.31 -20.69 1.49
CA LEU A 27 11.39 -20.08 0.17
C LEU A 27 10.53 -20.88 -0.81
N ILE A 28 9.27 -20.49 -0.94
CA ILE A 28 8.30 -21.21 -1.77
C ILE A 28 8.39 -20.85 -3.25
N TYR A 29 9.04 -19.73 -3.58
CA TYR A 29 9.26 -19.33 -4.96
C TYR A 29 10.50 -18.44 -5.09
N ASP A 30 11.31 -18.71 -6.12
CA ASP A 30 12.44 -17.89 -6.54
C ASP A 30 12.56 -17.90 -8.06
N SER A 31 12.39 -16.74 -8.70
CA SER A 31 12.40 -16.65 -10.16
C SER A 31 13.79 -16.79 -10.79
N THR A 32 14.86 -16.79 -9.98
CA THR A 32 16.27 -16.99 -10.40
C THR A 32 16.77 -16.15 -11.60
N ARG A 33 16.02 -15.09 -12.00
CA ARG A 33 16.24 -14.04 -13.05
C ARG A 33 15.28 -14.01 -14.26
N LYS A 34 14.12 -14.64 -14.21
CA LYS A 34 13.22 -14.72 -15.40
C LYS A 34 12.24 -13.56 -15.61
N ILE A 35 12.17 -12.58 -14.71
CA ILE A 35 11.10 -11.57 -14.75
C ILE A 35 11.72 -10.18 -14.98
N PHE A 36 11.69 -9.71 -16.24
CA PHE A 36 12.09 -8.34 -16.66
C PHE A 36 13.50 -7.89 -16.18
N GLY A 37 14.46 -8.83 -16.07
CA GLY A 37 15.80 -8.53 -15.55
C GLY A 37 15.90 -8.37 -14.03
N GLY A 38 14.81 -8.65 -13.31
CA GLY A 38 14.74 -8.69 -11.85
C GLY A 38 14.61 -10.12 -11.28
N ARG A 39 14.61 -10.21 -9.96
CA ARG A 39 14.40 -11.46 -9.20
C ARG A 39 13.23 -11.27 -8.25
N LEU A 40 12.29 -12.21 -8.28
CA LEU A 40 11.17 -12.29 -7.37
C LEU A 40 11.40 -13.45 -6.43
N MET A 41 11.26 -13.21 -5.13
CA MET A 41 11.36 -14.21 -4.09
C MET A 41 10.13 -14.13 -3.20
N ILE A 42 9.55 -15.28 -2.89
CA ILE A 42 8.39 -15.38 -1.99
C ILE A 42 8.78 -16.26 -0.81
N PHE A 43 8.79 -15.65 0.38
CA PHE A 43 9.03 -16.32 1.65
C PHE A 43 7.71 -16.52 2.39
N SER A 44 7.29 -17.77 2.56
CA SER A 44 6.07 -18.18 3.26
C SER A 44 6.13 -19.68 3.53
N THR A 45 5.11 -20.24 4.19
CA THR A 45 4.94 -21.69 4.33
C THR A 45 3.61 -22.12 3.72
N LYS A 46 3.46 -23.41 3.43
CA LYS A 46 2.18 -23.97 2.97
C LYS A 46 1.05 -23.65 3.95
N VAL A 47 1.32 -23.78 5.25
CA VAL A 47 0.36 -23.47 6.32
C VAL A 47 -0.02 -21.99 6.32
N PHE A 48 0.93 -21.08 6.08
CA PHE A 48 0.63 -19.65 5.98
C PHE A 48 -0.25 -19.32 4.79
N ILE A 49 0.00 -19.94 3.63
CA ILE A 49 -0.87 -19.79 2.47
C ILE A 49 -2.27 -20.30 2.78
N GLU A 50 -2.40 -21.47 3.39
CA GLU A 50 -3.69 -22.02 3.80
C GLU A 50 -4.42 -21.09 4.78
N MET A 51 -3.73 -20.53 5.77
CA MET A 51 -4.32 -19.54 6.69
C MET A 51 -4.71 -18.23 6.01
N LEU A 52 -3.92 -17.76 5.04
CA LEU A 52 -4.30 -16.59 4.23
C LEU A 52 -5.58 -16.87 3.45
N CYS A 53 -5.72 -18.09 2.92
CA CYS A 53 -6.93 -18.53 2.25
C CYS A 53 -8.12 -18.62 3.21
N GLU A 54 -7.93 -18.77 4.52
CA GLU A 54 -9.01 -18.76 5.52
C GLU A 54 -9.39 -17.35 6.01
N CYS A 55 -8.75 -16.28 5.53
CA CYS A 55 -9.01 -14.92 5.99
C CYS A 55 -10.05 -14.20 5.13
N GLU A 56 -10.93 -13.43 5.76
CA GLU A 56 -11.94 -12.63 5.06
C GLU A 56 -11.33 -11.44 4.30
N VAL A 57 -10.21 -10.91 4.80
CA VAL A 57 -9.52 -9.75 4.23
C VAL A 57 -8.03 -10.04 4.07
N ILE A 58 -7.50 -9.76 2.87
CA ILE A 58 -6.07 -9.76 2.58
C ILE A 58 -5.59 -8.31 2.43
N LEU A 59 -4.46 -8.00 3.05
CA LEU A 59 -3.78 -6.72 3.00
C LEU A 59 -2.43 -6.89 2.33
N ILE A 60 -2.14 -6.05 1.33
CA ILE A 60 -0.86 -6.05 0.63
C ILE A 60 -0.31 -4.62 0.65
N ASP A 61 0.88 -4.45 1.20
CA ASP A 61 1.55 -3.15 1.29
C ASP A 61 3.05 -3.33 1.04
N GLY A 62 3.59 -2.48 0.17
CA GLY A 62 4.98 -2.50 -0.22
C GLY A 62 5.80 -1.41 0.48
N THR A 63 7.06 -1.73 0.80
CA THR A 63 8.04 -0.77 1.31
C THR A 63 9.28 -0.69 0.42
N PHE A 64 9.60 0.52 -0.02
CA PHE A 64 10.80 0.82 -0.82
C PHE A 64 12.04 1.13 0.03
N LYS A 65 11.85 1.46 1.31
CA LYS A 65 12.93 1.92 2.21
C LYS A 65 13.60 0.75 2.92
N THR A 66 12.80 -0.09 3.57
CA THR A 66 13.29 -1.23 4.35
C THR A 66 13.28 -2.47 3.50
N ARG A 67 14.30 -2.55 2.65
CA ARG A 67 14.48 -3.63 1.68
C ARG A 67 15.95 -3.78 1.34
N PRO A 68 16.49 -5.01 1.21
CA PRO A 68 17.89 -5.20 0.82
C PRO A 68 18.21 -4.46 -0.50
N ILE A 69 19.40 -3.88 -0.59
CA ILE A 69 19.71 -2.85 -1.61
C ILE A 69 19.56 -3.32 -3.07
N MET A 70 19.69 -4.62 -3.31
CA MET A 70 19.54 -5.24 -4.64
C MET A 70 18.08 -5.48 -5.08
N PHE A 71 17.13 -5.47 -4.14
CA PHE A 71 15.71 -5.59 -4.47
C PHE A 71 15.11 -4.20 -4.64
N ALA A 72 14.13 -4.01 -5.52
CA ALA A 72 13.47 -2.71 -5.67
C ALA A 72 12.53 -2.40 -4.50
N GLN A 73 11.84 -3.42 -3.98
CA GLN A 73 10.79 -3.29 -2.98
C GLN A 73 10.60 -4.60 -2.20
N VAL A 74 10.06 -4.51 -0.99
CA VAL A 74 9.54 -5.66 -0.23
C VAL A 74 8.03 -5.50 -0.09
N TYR A 75 7.27 -6.55 -0.39
CA TYR A 75 5.83 -6.61 -0.15
C TYR A 75 5.53 -7.46 1.08
N VAL A 76 4.60 -6.98 1.90
CA VAL A 76 4.05 -7.73 3.03
C VAL A 76 2.59 -8.07 2.73
N ILE A 77 2.27 -9.36 2.76
CA ILE A 77 0.91 -9.89 2.60
C ILE A 77 0.43 -10.36 3.97
N MET A 78 -0.72 -9.84 4.41
CA MET A 78 -1.29 -10.15 5.72
C MET A 78 -2.77 -10.50 5.60
N GLY A 79 -3.17 -11.63 6.17
CA GLY A 79 -4.56 -12.03 6.32
C GLY A 79 -5.14 -11.46 7.62
N LYS A 80 -6.43 -11.11 7.58
CA LYS A 80 -7.16 -10.61 8.73
C LYS A 80 -8.53 -11.29 8.84
N HIS A 81 -8.78 -11.85 10.02
CA HIS A 81 -10.11 -12.26 10.44
C HIS A 81 -10.91 -11.07 10.99
N LEU A 82 -12.19 -10.97 10.60
CA LEU A 82 -13.09 -9.90 11.04
C LEU A 82 -13.84 -10.24 12.34
N GLY A 83 -13.63 -11.44 12.86
CA GLY A 83 -13.98 -11.79 14.23
C GLY A 83 -15.45 -12.17 14.41
N GLU A 84 -15.92 -13.12 13.61
CA GLU A 84 -16.82 -14.17 14.08
C GLU A 84 -16.18 -15.46 13.57
N ALA A 85 -15.38 -16.11 14.42
CA ALA A 85 -15.10 -17.51 14.18
C ALA A 85 -16.43 -18.22 14.41
N ASP A 86 -17.20 -18.44 13.34
CA ASP A 86 -18.34 -19.33 13.40
C ASP A 86 -17.87 -20.61 14.11
N GLU A 87 -18.65 -21.08 15.09
CA GLU A 87 -18.41 -22.31 15.87
C GLU A 87 -18.21 -23.57 14.99
N TYR A 88 -18.24 -23.44 13.66
CA TYR A 88 -18.25 -24.49 12.65
C TYR A 88 -16.98 -24.58 11.80
N GLY A 89 -15.92 -23.79 12.05
CA GLY A 89 -14.63 -24.00 11.38
C GLY A 89 -14.71 -23.92 9.85
N GLY A 90 -15.52 -23.00 9.33
CA GLY A 90 -15.65 -22.77 7.90
C GLY A 90 -14.31 -22.33 7.28
N LYS A 91 -13.94 -22.92 6.15
CA LYS A 91 -12.98 -22.30 5.23
C LYS A 91 -13.63 -21.03 4.72
N PHE A 92 -13.23 -19.87 5.24
CA PHE A 92 -13.55 -18.62 4.55
C PHE A 92 -12.73 -18.59 3.26
N GLU A 93 -13.25 -17.93 2.23
CA GLU A 93 -12.48 -17.55 1.05
C GLU A 93 -12.33 -16.02 1.11
N PRO A 94 -11.13 -15.44 0.90
CA PRO A 94 -10.91 -14.01 0.82
C PRO A 94 -11.95 -13.31 -0.04
N GLN A 95 -12.71 -12.42 0.60
CA GLN A 95 -13.73 -11.61 -0.05
C GLN A 95 -13.16 -10.28 -0.52
N GLN A 96 -12.12 -9.78 0.16
CA GLN A 96 -11.56 -8.46 -0.09
C GLN A 96 -10.03 -8.47 -0.06
N VAL A 97 -9.42 -7.82 -1.05
CA VAL A 97 -7.97 -7.56 -1.11
C VAL A 97 -7.73 -6.05 -1.11
N TYR A 98 -6.85 -5.57 -0.24
CA TYR A 98 -6.45 -4.16 -0.17
C TYR A 98 -5.02 -3.95 -0.65
N LEU A 99 -4.81 -3.08 -1.63
CA LEU A 99 -3.52 -2.80 -2.28
C LEU A 99 -3.08 -1.34 -2.08
N ASP A 100 -1.79 -1.02 -2.22
CA ASP A 100 -1.25 0.33 -2.00
C ASP A 100 -1.26 1.27 -3.22
N PHE A 101 -1.96 0.92 -4.31
CA PHE A 101 -2.00 1.68 -5.59
C PHE A 101 -0.62 2.03 -6.19
N GLU A 102 0.49 1.50 -5.69
CA GLU A 102 1.78 1.79 -6.27
C GLU A 102 1.79 1.23 -7.69
N ALA A 103 2.24 2.05 -8.65
CA ALA A 103 2.25 1.67 -10.05
C ALA A 103 3.06 0.38 -10.27
N ALA A 104 4.02 0.06 -9.40
CA ALA A 104 4.71 -1.22 -9.39
C ALA A 104 3.81 -2.40 -8.98
N ALA A 105 2.93 -2.24 -7.98
CA ALA A 105 1.97 -3.26 -7.59
C ALA A 105 0.91 -3.45 -8.68
N ILE A 106 0.33 -2.34 -9.17
CA ILE A 106 -0.66 -2.34 -10.25
C ILE A 106 -0.04 -2.86 -11.56
N ASN A 107 1.15 -2.41 -11.94
CA ASN A 107 1.84 -2.93 -13.13
C ASN A 107 2.34 -4.37 -12.91
N ALA A 108 2.64 -4.82 -11.70
CA ALA A 108 2.91 -6.24 -11.44
C ALA A 108 1.63 -7.08 -11.52
N LEU A 109 0.49 -6.52 -11.11
CA LEU A 109 -0.83 -7.12 -11.26
C LEU A 109 -1.31 -7.13 -12.72
N GLU A 110 -1.01 -6.09 -13.51
CA GLU A 110 -1.51 -5.87 -14.88
C GLU A 110 -0.52 -6.31 -15.97
N ASN A 111 0.79 -6.09 -15.81
CA ASN A 111 1.82 -6.41 -16.83
C ASN A 111 2.53 -7.74 -16.59
N VAL A 112 2.19 -8.50 -15.55
CA VAL A 112 2.62 -9.90 -15.45
C VAL A 112 1.58 -10.80 -16.12
N VAL A 113 1.35 -10.51 -17.40
CA VAL A 113 0.88 -11.47 -18.40
C VAL A 113 2.09 -12.28 -18.89
N SER A 114 2.82 -12.84 -17.93
CA SER A 114 3.95 -13.75 -18.14
C SER A 114 3.86 -14.80 -17.04
N SER A 115 3.84 -16.05 -17.47
CA SER A 115 3.37 -17.29 -16.82
C SER A 115 3.77 -17.57 -15.37
N ASP A 116 4.67 -16.78 -14.78
CA ASP A 116 5.37 -17.16 -13.57
C ASP A 116 4.84 -16.46 -12.30
N LEU A 117 4.24 -15.26 -12.41
CA LEU A 117 3.47 -14.68 -11.29
C LEU A 117 2.01 -15.14 -11.32
N ASN A 118 1.46 -15.48 -12.49
CA ASN A 118 0.15 -16.13 -12.59
C ASN A 118 0.13 -17.43 -11.78
N LYS A 119 1.20 -18.21 -11.61
CA LYS A 119 1.13 -19.37 -10.69
C LYS A 119 0.99 -18.99 -9.22
N ALA A 120 1.74 -17.99 -8.75
CA ALA A 120 1.70 -17.56 -7.35
C ALA A 120 0.44 -16.75 -7.02
N MET A 121 -0.05 -15.97 -7.99
CA MET A 121 -1.27 -15.17 -7.86
C MET A 121 -2.53 -15.91 -8.32
N ASP A 122 -2.49 -16.86 -9.26
CA ASP A 122 -3.62 -17.79 -9.50
C ASP A 122 -3.81 -18.67 -8.26
N MET A 123 -2.74 -19.08 -7.57
CA MET A 123 -2.88 -19.74 -6.27
C MET A 123 -3.53 -18.85 -5.19
N LEU A 124 -3.41 -17.52 -5.29
CA LEU A 124 -3.78 -16.58 -4.21
C LEU A 124 -4.97 -15.66 -4.54
N ILE A 125 -5.34 -15.54 -5.81
CA ILE A 125 -6.41 -14.68 -6.38
C ILE A 125 -7.22 -15.50 -7.38
N GLY A 126 -6.59 -16.32 -8.22
CA GLY A 126 -7.29 -17.30 -9.10
C GLY A 126 -8.06 -18.37 -8.31
N SER A 127 -7.66 -18.61 -7.06
CA SER A 127 -8.41 -19.40 -6.06
C SER A 127 -9.68 -18.69 -5.57
N PHE A 128 -9.85 -17.39 -5.83
CA PHE A 128 -10.97 -16.58 -5.32
C PHE A 128 -11.66 -15.82 -6.45
N PRO A 129 -12.45 -16.50 -7.31
CA PRO A 129 -13.10 -15.90 -8.48
C PRO A 129 -14.04 -14.73 -8.15
N ASN A 130 -14.44 -14.58 -6.88
CA ASN A 130 -15.38 -13.56 -6.40
C ASN A 130 -14.71 -12.46 -5.54
N VAL A 131 -13.38 -12.40 -5.48
CA VAL A 131 -12.68 -11.43 -4.63
C VAL A 131 -12.82 -9.99 -5.15
N VAL A 132 -13.15 -9.06 -4.27
CA VAL A 132 -13.20 -7.63 -4.59
C VAL A 132 -11.86 -6.98 -4.26
N ILE A 133 -11.22 -6.39 -5.27
CA ILE A 133 -9.95 -5.67 -5.10
C ILE A 133 -10.26 -4.19 -4.82
N HIS A 134 -9.78 -3.73 -3.68
CA HIS A 134 -9.78 -2.32 -3.29
C HIS A 134 -8.34 -1.82 -3.21
N GLY A 135 -8.08 -0.61 -3.67
CA GLY A 135 -6.85 0.05 -3.31
C GLY A 135 -7.04 0.97 -2.11
N CYS A 136 -5.92 1.29 -1.48
CA CYS A 136 -5.86 2.00 -0.23
C CYS A 136 -6.13 3.49 -0.44
N TRP A 137 -7.23 3.97 0.16
CA TRP A 137 -7.59 5.39 0.13
C TRP A 137 -6.44 6.30 0.57
N TYR A 138 -5.65 5.90 1.58
CA TYR A 138 -4.50 6.68 2.03
C TYR A 138 -3.46 6.87 0.91
N HIS A 139 -3.06 5.80 0.22
CA HIS A 139 -2.12 5.88 -0.88
C HIS A 139 -2.67 6.59 -2.12
N PHE A 140 -3.99 6.49 -2.37
CA PHE A 140 -4.67 7.33 -3.36
C PHE A 140 -4.49 8.82 -3.05
N THR A 141 -4.78 9.23 -1.81
CA THR A 141 -4.62 10.65 -1.40
C THR A 141 -3.16 11.12 -1.48
N GLN A 142 -2.19 10.26 -1.14
CA GLN A 142 -0.78 10.58 -1.29
C GLN A 142 -0.37 10.75 -2.75
N SER A 143 -0.85 9.89 -3.65
CA SER A 143 -0.51 9.96 -5.07
C SER A 143 -1.01 11.25 -5.71
N ILE A 144 -2.23 11.68 -5.35
CA ILE A 144 -2.75 13.00 -5.74
C ILE A 144 -1.87 14.12 -5.17
N TYR A 145 -1.49 14.05 -3.89
CA TYR A 145 -0.65 15.09 -3.29
C TYR A 145 0.76 15.15 -3.90
N ARG A 146 1.37 14.00 -4.22
CA ARG A 146 2.64 13.93 -4.96
C ARG A 146 2.54 14.65 -6.30
N ASN A 147 1.42 14.47 -7.02
CA ASN A 147 1.19 15.20 -8.26
C ASN A 147 1.03 16.72 -8.01
N ILE A 148 0.24 17.14 -7.02
CA ILE A 148 0.09 18.55 -6.62
C ILE A 148 1.46 19.20 -6.36
N GLN A 149 2.37 18.49 -5.70
CA GLN A 149 3.73 18.96 -5.48
C GLN A 149 4.53 19.04 -6.79
N LYS A 150 4.50 17.97 -7.59
CA LYS A 150 5.25 17.87 -8.86
C LYS A 150 4.91 18.99 -9.84
N ILE A 151 3.64 19.37 -9.95
CA ILE A 151 3.19 20.43 -10.87
C ILE A 151 3.29 21.84 -10.26
N GLY A 152 3.83 21.99 -9.05
CA GLY A 152 4.01 23.29 -8.40
C GLY A 152 2.76 23.88 -7.74
N LEU A 153 1.68 23.10 -7.59
CA LEU A 153 0.39 23.57 -7.04
C LEU A 153 0.36 23.61 -5.49
N ALA A 154 1.41 23.11 -4.83
CA ALA A 154 1.50 23.02 -3.37
C ALA A 154 1.28 24.37 -2.64
N SER A 155 1.86 25.47 -3.14
CA SER A 155 1.69 26.80 -2.54
C SER A 155 0.23 27.25 -2.57
N MET A 156 -0.49 27.01 -3.67
CA MET A 156 -1.91 27.32 -3.77
C MET A 156 -2.75 26.40 -2.87
N TYR A 157 -2.44 25.11 -2.82
CA TYR A 157 -3.08 24.16 -1.91
C TYR A 157 -2.95 24.56 -0.43
N GLU A 158 -1.82 25.14 -0.03
CA GLU A 158 -1.59 25.61 1.35
C GLU A 158 -2.29 26.96 1.64
N LYS A 159 -2.26 27.90 0.68
CA LYS A 159 -2.68 29.30 0.92
C LYS A 159 -4.12 29.62 0.52
N LYS A 160 -4.71 28.88 -0.42
CA LYS A 160 -6.04 29.17 -0.98
C LYS A 160 -7.06 28.10 -0.56
N LYS A 161 -8.02 28.49 0.28
CA LYS A 161 -8.99 27.56 0.91
C LYS A 161 -9.92 26.89 -0.09
N ASP A 162 -10.35 27.62 -1.11
CA ASP A 162 -11.14 27.14 -2.24
C ASP A 162 -10.38 26.07 -3.05
N VAL A 163 -9.13 26.35 -3.42
CA VAL A 163 -8.23 25.40 -4.11
C VAL A 163 -7.99 24.16 -3.26
N GLN A 164 -7.70 24.35 -1.97
CA GLN A 164 -7.50 23.24 -1.04
C GLN A 164 -8.74 22.35 -0.95
N THR A 165 -9.92 22.95 -0.79
CA THR A 165 -11.18 22.22 -0.66
C THR A 165 -11.50 21.45 -1.95
N TRP A 166 -11.28 22.07 -3.11
CA TRP A 166 -11.47 21.45 -4.41
C TRP A 166 -10.51 20.26 -4.62
N LEU A 167 -9.21 20.42 -4.36
CA LEU A 167 -8.23 19.32 -4.46
C LEU A 167 -8.50 18.19 -3.46
N ARG A 168 -8.90 18.52 -2.22
CA ARG A 168 -9.30 17.51 -1.22
C ARG A 168 -10.61 16.82 -1.59
N SER A 169 -11.47 17.45 -2.39
CA SER A 169 -12.67 16.82 -2.92
C SER A 169 -12.32 15.71 -3.90
N PHE A 170 -11.31 15.89 -4.77
CA PHE A 170 -10.77 14.79 -5.59
C PHE A 170 -10.21 13.66 -4.72
N MET A 171 -9.45 13.99 -3.67
CA MET A 171 -8.94 13.00 -2.71
C MET A 171 -10.04 12.25 -1.95
N ALA A 172 -11.27 12.77 -1.92
CA ALA A 172 -12.41 12.18 -1.24
C ALA A 172 -13.32 11.34 -2.15
N LEU A 173 -13.12 11.38 -3.49
CA LEU A 173 -13.89 10.59 -4.45
C LEU A 173 -13.94 9.08 -4.15
N PRO A 174 -12.88 8.45 -3.59
CA PRO A 174 -12.95 7.07 -3.11
C PRO A 174 -14.10 6.77 -2.15
N LEU A 175 -14.51 7.76 -1.35
CA LEU A 175 -15.52 7.60 -0.30
C LEU A 175 -16.94 7.89 -0.76
N VAL A 176 -17.11 8.41 -1.98
CA VAL A 176 -18.40 8.74 -2.57
C VAL A 176 -19.15 7.45 -2.85
N LYS A 177 -20.46 7.44 -2.62
CA LYS A 177 -21.33 6.33 -3.02
C LYS A 177 -21.16 6.06 -4.52
N HIS A 178 -21.05 4.79 -4.92
CA HIS A 178 -20.85 4.39 -6.32
C HIS A 178 -21.83 5.08 -7.29
N SER A 179 -23.11 5.15 -6.93
CA SER A 179 -24.16 5.78 -7.75
C SER A 179 -23.99 7.29 -7.96
N ALA A 180 -23.16 7.95 -7.17
CA ALA A 180 -22.91 9.39 -7.24
C ALA A 180 -21.52 9.73 -7.79
N LEU A 181 -20.71 8.71 -8.15
CA LEU A 181 -19.32 8.92 -8.54
C LEU A 181 -19.20 9.76 -9.80
N ASP A 182 -19.86 9.37 -10.90
CA ASP A 182 -19.73 10.04 -12.19
C ASP A 182 -20.19 11.49 -12.13
N ALA A 183 -21.31 11.73 -11.44
CA ALA A 183 -21.82 13.08 -11.20
C ALA A 183 -20.83 13.90 -10.35
N SER A 184 -20.18 13.28 -9.36
CA SER A 184 -19.18 13.95 -8.50
C SER A 184 -17.91 14.30 -9.27
N VAL A 185 -17.41 13.37 -10.09
CA VAL A 185 -16.24 13.60 -10.96
C VAL A 185 -16.54 14.75 -11.92
N LYS A 186 -17.66 14.68 -12.63
CA LYS A 186 -18.08 15.73 -13.57
C LYS A 186 -18.19 17.09 -12.88
N LEU A 187 -18.86 17.14 -11.72
CA LEU A 187 -18.98 18.38 -10.93
C LEU A 187 -17.61 19.00 -10.62
N LEU A 188 -16.62 18.19 -10.23
CA LEU A 188 -15.29 18.71 -9.89
C LEU A 188 -14.49 19.15 -11.13
N MET A 189 -14.53 18.38 -12.22
CA MET A 189 -13.84 18.70 -13.47
C MET A 189 -14.38 19.99 -14.11
N ASP A 190 -15.70 20.18 -14.11
CA ASP A 190 -16.38 21.30 -14.77
C ASP A 190 -16.30 22.60 -13.96
N ASN A 191 -15.93 22.54 -12.67
CA ASN A 191 -15.98 23.68 -11.75
C ASN A 191 -14.65 23.90 -11.00
N PRO A 192 -13.53 24.18 -11.71
CA PRO A 192 -12.30 24.60 -11.04
C PRO A 192 -12.51 25.95 -10.32
N PRO A 193 -11.86 26.18 -9.17
CA PRO A 193 -12.04 27.40 -8.37
C PRO A 193 -11.52 28.67 -9.04
N ALA A 194 -10.65 28.53 -10.06
CA ALA A 194 -10.17 29.63 -10.87
C ALA A 194 -9.73 29.11 -12.25
N SER A 195 -9.74 29.98 -13.26
CA SER A 195 -9.02 29.70 -14.51
C SER A 195 -7.52 29.78 -14.24
N ASN A 196 -6.84 28.64 -14.24
CA ASN A 196 -5.43 28.55 -13.90
C ASN A 196 -4.79 27.33 -14.58
N ASN A 197 -3.64 27.53 -15.24
CA ASN A 197 -2.97 26.48 -15.99
C ASN A 197 -2.57 25.27 -15.11
N LEU A 198 -2.18 25.48 -13.85
CA LEU A 198 -1.81 24.39 -12.94
C LEU A 198 -3.03 23.56 -12.52
N LEU A 199 -4.21 24.19 -12.40
CA LEU A 199 -5.46 23.46 -12.13
C LEU A 199 -5.90 22.64 -13.34
N ASN A 200 -5.69 23.15 -14.55
CA ASN A 200 -5.96 22.41 -15.79
C ASN A 200 -5.00 21.20 -15.94
N GLN A 201 -3.71 21.38 -15.67
CA GLN A 201 -2.74 20.26 -15.63
C GLN A 201 -3.12 19.20 -14.60
N PHE A 202 -3.66 19.61 -13.45
CA PHE A 202 -4.16 18.68 -12.44
C PHE A 202 -5.38 17.88 -12.95
N ILE A 203 -6.34 18.55 -13.61
CA ILE A 203 -7.52 17.91 -14.24
C ILE A 203 -7.06 16.86 -15.26
N GLU A 204 -6.15 17.23 -16.15
CA GLU A 204 -5.59 16.34 -17.17
C GLU A 204 -4.91 15.12 -16.54
N TYR A 205 -4.08 15.34 -15.50
CA TYR A 205 -3.49 14.25 -14.73
C TYR A 205 -4.56 13.33 -14.15
N PHE A 206 -5.59 13.90 -13.50
CA PHE A 206 -6.60 13.10 -12.83
C PHE A 206 -7.41 12.27 -13.84
N GLN A 207 -7.77 12.87 -14.97
CA GLN A 207 -8.47 12.20 -16.06
C GLN A 207 -7.63 11.04 -16.62
N ASN A 208 -6.37 11.30 -16.98
CA ASN A 208 -5.51 10.28 -17.57
C ASN A 208 -5.20 9.13 -16.60
N GLN A 209 -4.90 9.44 -15.34
CA GLN A 209 -4.47 8.44 -14.37
C GLN A 209 -5.65 7.70 -13.72
N TRP A 210 -6.67 8.40 -13.25
CA TRP A 210 -7.69 7.84 -12.37
C TRP A 210 -9.04 7.59 -13.04
N ILE A 211 -9.27 8.14 -14.24
CA ILE A 211 -10.47 7.86 -15.03
C ILE A 211 -10.16 6.88 -16.16
N ILE A 212 -9.09 7.13 -16.91
CA ILE A 212 -8.74 6.32 -18.10
C ILE A 212 -7.90 5.10 -17.72
N ARG A 213 -6.77 5.31 -17.03
CA ARG A 213 -5.80 4.24 -16.78
C ARG A 213 -6.21 3.28 -15.67
N VAL A 214 -6.66 3.80 -14.52
CA VAL A 214 -7.02 2.96 -13.36
C VAL A 214 -8.55 2.94 -13.19
N PRO A 215 -9.22 1.80 -13.45
CA PRO A 215 -10.66 1.69 -13.33
C PRO A 215 -11.20 2.08 -11.94
N SER A 216 -12.30 2.81 -11.91
CA SER A 216 -12.92 3.33 -10.68
C SER A 216 -13.32 2.24 -9.69
N LYS A 217 -13.64 1.03 -10.14
CA LYS A 217 -13.92 -0.13 -9.26
C LYS A 217 -12.80 -0.43 -8.25
N TYR A 218 -11.55 -0.07 -8.58
CA TYR A 218 -10.41 -0.31 -7.68
C TYR A 218 -10.23 0.78 -6.64
N TRP A 219 -10.68 2.02 -6.90
CA TRP A 219 -10.42 3.15 -6.01
C TRP A 219 -11.65 3.82 -5.43
N ASN A 220 -12.82 3.63 -6.02
CA ASN A 220 -14.08 4.01 -5.41
C ASN A 220 -14.54 2.87 -4.49
N ILE A 221 -14.12 2.95 -3.23
CA ILE A 221 -14.44 1.99 -2.16
C ILE A 221 -15.81 2.24 -1.50
N GLY A 222 -16.39 3.42 -1.75
CA GLY A 222 -17.64 3.85 -1.15
C GLY A 222 -17.50 4.23 0.34
N PRO A 223 -18.63 4.47 1.03
CA PRO A 223 -18.64 4.87 2.44
C PRO A 223 -18.32 3.70 3.42
N ILE A 224 -17.83 2.58 2.90
CA ILE A 224 -17.66 1.31 3.61
C ILE A 224 -16.16 1.03 3.81
N HIS A 225 -15.81 0.63 5.04
CA HIS A 225 -14.48 0.18 5.51
C HIS A 225 -13.25 1.00 5.06
N LEU A 226 -13.17 2.23 5.58
CA LEU A 226 -12.04 3.15 5.44
C LEU A 226 -10.64 2.64 5.84
N ARG A 227 -10.52 1.49 6.50
CA ARG A 227 -9.24 1.06 7.07
C ARG A 227 -9.08 -0.44 7.07
N CYS A 228 -8.33 -0.91 6.08
CA CYS A 228 -7.82 -2.26 6.09
C CYS A 228 -6.28 -2.30 6.25
N ASN A 229 -5.51 -1.28 5.86
CA ASN A 229 -4.04 -1.39 5.87
C ASN A 229 -3.29 -0.99 7.17
N ASN A 230 -3.96 -0.52 8.24
CA ASN A 230 -3.25 -0.09 9.47
C ASN A 230 -2.30 -1.17 10.04
N ALA A 231 -2.70 -2.44 9.97
CA ALA A 231 -1.92 -3.54 10.52
C ALA A 231 -0.63 -3.78 9.71
N VAL A 232 -0.73 -3.76 8.38
CA VAL A 232 0.42 -3.93 7.50
C VAL A 232 1.33 -2.69 7.51
N GLU A 233 0.77 -1.48 7.61
CA GLU A 233 1.57 -0.26 7.83
C GLU A 233 2.34 -0.30 9.16
N ALA A 234 1.68 -0.75 10.24
CA ALA A 234 2.34 -0.91 11.55
C ALA A 234 3.47 -1.93 11.47
N TYR A 235 3.28 -3.02 10.74
CA TYR A 235 4.31 -4.01 10.47
C TYR A 235 5.49 -3.40 9.69
N ASN A 236 5.22 -2.67 8.60
CA ASN A 236 6.24 -1.97 7.80
C ASN A 236 7.02 -0.93 8.65
N ASN A 237 6.36 -0.22 9.56
CA ASN A 237 7.03 0.67 10.51
C ASN A 237 7.92 -0.09 11.49
N ARG A 238 7.51 -1.26 11.96
CA ARG A 238 8.34 -2.13 12.83
C ARG A 238 9.57 -2.63 12.09
N LEU A 239 9.45 -3.04 10.82
CA LEU A 239 10.59 -3.36 9.97
C LEU A 239 11.56 -2.17 9.88
N GLN A 240 11.03 -0.99 9.58
CA GLN A 240 11.82 0.24 9.44
C GLN A 240 12.55 0.62 10.73
N HIS A 241 11.92 0.43 11.89
CA HIS A 241 12.55 0.66 13.19
C HIS A 241 13.63 -0.37 13.50
N ARG A 242 13.42 -1.65 13.14
CA ARG A 242 14.36 -2.73 13.38
C ARG A 242 15.62 -2.65 12.50
N PHE A 243 15.45 -2.30 11.23
CA PHE A 243 16.49 -2.46 10.22
C PHE A 243 16.99 -1.17 9.59
N GLY A 244 16.25 -0.06 9.71
CA GLY A 244 16.58 1.13 8.95
C GLY A 244 16.37 0.93 7.44
N MET A 245 17.26 1.52 6.64
CA MET A 245 17.29 1.35 5.20
C MET A 245 18.26 0.24 4.81
N HIS A 246 17.94 -0.50 3.75
CA HIS A 246 18.86 -1.45 3.12
C HIS A 246 19.50 -2.49 4.07
N PRO A 247 18.69 -3.29 4.80
CA PRO A 247 19.24 -4.38 5.60
C PRO A 247 20.03 -5.38 4.78
N GLN A 248 21.00 -6.03 5.42
CA GLN A 248 21.65 -7.22 4.87
C GLN A 248 20.60 -8.31 4.62
N LEU A 249 20.64 -8.91 3.42
CA LEU A 249 19.64 -9.85 2.93
C LEU A 249 19.46 -11.04 3.88
N TRP A 250 20.58 -11.66 4.30
CA TRP A 250 20.52 -12.85 5.14
C TRP A 250 19.93 -12.57 6.52
N ASN A 251 20.33 -11.45 7.14
CA ASN A 251 19.76 -11.02 8.42
C ASN A 251 18.26 -10.70 8.29
N PHE A 252 17.86 -10.12 7.15
CA PHE A 252 16.47 -9.83 6.87
C PHE A 252 15.64 -11.13 6.73
N ILE A 253 16.11 -12.11 5.95
CA ILE A 253 15.43 -13.41 5.79
C ILE A 253 15.35 -14.16 7.12
N HIS A 254 16.43 -14.18 7.90
CA HIS A 254 16.42 -14.79 9.24
C HIS A 254 15.38 -14.16 10.18
N PHE A 255 15.20 -12.84 10.10
CA PHE A 255 14.14 -12.18 10.86
C PHE A 255 12.75 -12.61 10.39
N LEU A 256 12.52 -12.71 9.06
CA LEU A 256 11.24 -13.18 8.53
C LEU A 256 10.92 -14.62 8.98
N LYS A 257 11.92 -15.50 9.07
CA LYS A 257 11.77 -16.84 9.66
C LYS A 257 11.32 -16.79 11.13
N GLY A 258 11.90 -15.89 11.92
CA GLY A 258 11.48 -15.69 13.31
C GLY A 258 10.04 -15.18 13.42
N GLU A 259 9.63 -14.27 12.54
CA GLU A 259 8.26 -13.77 12.47
C GLU A 259 7.25 -14.86 12.08
N GLU A 260 7.61 -15.73 11.13
CA GLU A 260 6.83 -16.92 10.77
C GLU A 260 6.56 -17.79 12.01
N SER A 261 7.62 -18.11 12.77
CA SER A 261 7.49 -18.97 13.94
C SER A 261 6.67 -18.32 15.06
N LEU A 262 6.76 -16.99 15.23
CA LEU A 262 5.93 -16.23 16.17
C LEU A 262 4.45 -16.24 15.78
N VAL A 263 4.14 -16.05 14.50
CA VAL A 263 2.76 -16.08 14.00
C VAL A 263 2.18 -17.49 14.13
N MET A 264 2.94 -18.54 13.78
CA MET A 264 2.52 -19.93 14.00
C MET A 264 2.18 -20.22 15.47
N MET A 265 3.03 -19.76 16.40
CA MET A 265 2.81 -19.92 17.83
C MET A 265 1.52 -19.22 18.28
N ARG A 266 1.30 -17.98 17.85
CA ARG A 266 0.08 -17.22 18.18
C ARG A 266 -1.16 -17.88 17.62
N THR A 267 -1.14 -18.34 16.36
CA THR A 267 -2.28 -19.05 15.77
C THR A 267 -2.62 -20.31 16.56
N LYS A 268 -1.62 -21.11 16.97
CA LYS A 268 -1.85 -22.29 17.82
C LYS A 268 -2.46 -21.93 19.17
N GLN A 269 -2.02 -20.83 19.79
CA GLN A 269 -2.63 -20.33 21.03
C GLN A 269 -4.08 -19.89 20.81
N ILE A 270 -4.37 -19.21 19.70
CA ILE A 270 -5.73 -18.73 19.37
C ILE A 270 -6.65 -19.94 19.15
N ARG A 271 -6.25 -20.88 18.30
CA ARG A 271 -7.03 -22.08 17.98
C ARG A 271 -7.25 -22.99 19.18
N SER A 272 -6.34 -22.99 20.16
CA SER A 272 -6.49 -23.75 21.41
C SER A 272 -7.26 -23.01 22.50
N GLY A 273 -7.81 -21.82 22.23
CA GLY A 273 -8.52 -20.98 23.21
C GLY A 273 -7.62 -20.41 24.31
N ASN A 274 -6.30 -20.62 24.21
CA ASN A 274 -5.31 -20.19 25.20
C ASN A 274 -4.74 -18.80 24.94
N TYR A 275 -5.10 -18.17 23.82
CA TYR A 275 -4.68 -16.82 23.51
C TYR A 275 -5.56 -15.80 24.24
N ARG A 276 -5.10 -15.37 25.41
CA ARG A 276 -5.61 -14.17 26.08
C ARG A 276 -4.82 -12.97 25.59
N GLU A 277 -5.17 -12.41 24.44
CA GLU A 277 -4.73 -11.04 24.20
C GLU A 277 -5.41 -10.18 25.27
N LYS A 278 -4.61 -9.52 26.12
CA LYS A 278 -5.09 -8.33 26.83
C LYS A 278 -5.55 -7.40 25.71
N MET A 279 -6.86 -7.34 25.50
CA MET A 279 -7.54 -6.46 24.58
C MET A 279 -6.89 -5.06 24.59
N ILE A 280 -5.98 -4.79 23.64
CA ILE A 280 -5.72 -3.43 23.16
C ILE A 280 -6.89 -3.03 22.22
N LEU A 281 -8.11 -3.50 22.53
CA LEU A 281 -9.30 -3.26 21.73
C LEU A 281 -9.86 -1.84 21.90
N PHE A 282 -9.26 -1.04 22.78
CA PHE A 282 -9.57 0.38 22.93
C PHE A 282 -8.34 1.27 22.86
N SER A 283 -7.45 1.05 21.88
CA SER A 283 -6.55 2.14 21.49
C SER A 283 -7.43 3.34 21.08
N THR A 284 -7.10 4.55 21.53
CA THR A 284 -7.82 5.79 21.13
C THR A 284 -7.91 5.96 19.60
N ASN A 285 -6.98 5.35 18.86
CA ASN A 285 -6.97 5.35 17.39
C ASN A 285 -8.06 4.48 16.75
N THR A 286 -8.42 3.32 17.33
CA THR A 286 -9.53 2.48 16.83
C THR A 286 -10.88 3.14 17.08
N GLN A 287 -11.07 3.79 18.23
CA GLN A 287 -12.28 4.58 18.53
C GLN A 287 -12.45 5.79 17.58
N ARG A 288 -11.39 6.56 17.35
CA ARG A 288 -11.41 7.70 16.41
C ARG A 288 -11.70 7.27 14.97
N ALA A 289 -11.17 6.12 14.55
CA ALA A 289 -11.45 5.55 13.23
C ALA A 289 -12.93 5.14 13.08
N GLY A 290 -13.49 4.45 14.08
CA GLY A 290 -14.91 4.09 14.10
C GLY A 290 -15.84 5.30 14.01
N LYS A 291 -15.50 6.40 14.69
CA LYS A 291 -16.26 7.66 14.62
C LYS A 291 -16.26 8.26 13.20
N LYS A 292 -15.09 8.30 12.53
CA LYS A 292 -14.99 8.80 11.14
C LYS A 292 -15.84 7.98 10.18
N THR A 293 -15.77 6.65 10.26
CA THR A 293 -16.58 5.77 9.40
C THR A 293 -18.08 6.02 9.61
N LYS A 294 -18.54 6.16 10.86
CA LYS A 294 -19.94 6.51 11.16
C LYS A 294 -20.36 7.85 10.53
N GLN A 295 -19.50 8.86 10.60
CA GLN A 295 -19.79 10.17 10.02
C GLN A 295 -19.88 10.13 8.49
N ILE A 296 -18.98 9.39 7.82
CA ILE A 296 -18.98 9.22 6.36
C ILE A 296 -20.25 8.48 5.91
N LYS A 297 -20.63 7.40 6.62
CA LYS A 297 -21.90 6.69 6.37
C LYS A 297 -23.10 7.61 6.56
N ASN A 298 -23.11 8.46 7.58
CA ASN A 298 -24.20 9.41 7.78
C ASN A 298 -24.28 10.46 6.65
N LEU A 299 -23.15 10.97 6.15
CA LEU A 299 -23.15 11.87 4.99
C LEU A 299 -23.73 11.21 3.74
N ALA A 300 -23.37 9.95 3.47
CA ALA A 300 -23.94 9.19 2.36
C ALA A 300 -25.47 9.06 2.52
N ARG A 301 -25.95 8.71 3.72
CA ARG A 301 -27.38 8.62 4.01
C ARG A 301 -28.11 9.95 3.80
N LEU A 302 -27.55 11.06 4.29
CA LEU A 302 -28.14 12.40 4.13
C LEU A 302 -28.25 12.80 2.65
N TYR A 303 -27.28 12.41 1.83
CA TYR A 303 -27.33 12.61 0.38
C TYR A 303 -28.41 11.75 -0.27
N GLU A 304 -28.50 10.46 0.11
CA GLU A 304 -29.50 9.52 -0.43
C GLU A 304 -30.94 9.97 -0.18
N ILE A 305 -31.24 10.49 1.02
CA ILE A 305 -32.57 11.00 1.35
C ILE A 305 -32.81 12.43 0.85
N GLY A 306 -31.87 13.01 0.09
CA GLY A 306 -31.99 14.34 -0.51
C GLY A 306 -31.84 15.52 0.46
N THR A 307 -31.44 15.28 1.72
CA THR A 307 -31.23 16.36 2.71
C THR A 307 -30.05 17.25 2.34
N ILE A 308 -29.01 16.70 1.70
CA ILE A 308 -27.87 17.46 1.19
C ILE A 308 -27.68 17.20 -0.30
N GLY A 309 -27.34 18.23 -1.05
CA GLY A 309 -27.02 18.11 -2.48
C GLY A 309 -25.62 17.53 -2.74
N LEU A 310 -25.37 17.13 -3.99
CA LEU A 310 -24.10 16.51 -4.42
C LEU A 310 -22.86 17.34 -4.05
N LYS A 311 -22.90 18.65 -4.32
CA LYS A 311 -21.79 19.57 -4.00
C LYS A 311 -21.48 19.61 -2.51
N GLN A 312 -22.50 19.65 -1.67
CA GLN A 312 -22.34 19.65 -0.22
C GLN A 312 -21.83 18.30 0.28
N TYR A 313 -22.31 17.20 -0.30
CA TYR A 313 -21.87 15.85 0.02
C TYR A 313 -20.36 15.66 -0.22
N ILE A 314 -19.87 15.93 -1.44
CA ILE A 314 -18.43 15.77 -1.76
C ILE A 314 -17.55 16.74 -0.97
N THR A 315 -17.98 18.00 -0.83
CA THR A 315 -17.26 19.00 -0.04
C THR A 315 -17.15 18.57 1.42
N SER A 316 -18.21 17.98 1.98
CA SER A 316 -18.20 17.46 3.36
C SER A 316 -17.23 16.28 3.52
N LEU A 317 -17.14 15.39 2.51
CA LEU A 317 -16.19 14.29 2.51
C LEU A 317 -14.72 14.77 2.46
N SER A 318 -14.45 15.91 1.82
CA SER A 318 -13.10 16.49 1.73
C SER A 318 -12.45 16.75 3.10
N PHE A 319 -13.26 17.02 4.14
CA PHE A 319 -12.78 17.24 5.50
C PHE A 319 -12.20 15.98 6.17
N PHE A 320 -12.53 14.79 5.67
CA PHE A 320 -12.02 13.52 6.20
C PHE A 320 -10.61 13.19 5.72
N VAL A 321 -10.19 13.76 4.58
CA VAL A 321 -8.84 13.64 4.03
C VAL A 321 -7.85 14.17 5.07
N GLY A 322 -6.98 13.32 5.62
CA GLY A 322 -6.08 13.72 6.72
C GLY A 322 -5.05 14.77 6.28
N GLN A 323 -4.62 15.64 7.21
CA GLN A 323 -3.46 16.53 7.00
C GLN A 323 -2.15 15.76 6.75
N SER A 324 -2.12 14.44 6.99
CA SER A 324 -0.93 13.60 6.83
C SER A 324 -0.40 13.50 5.40
N ALA A 325 -1.22 13.82 4.38
CA ALA A 325 -0.77 13.94 2.99
C ALA A 325 0.25 15.08 2.82
N SER A 326 0.09 16.19 3.57
CA SER A 326 0.96 17.37 3.48
C SER A 326 2.19 17.33 4.40
N ILE A 327 2.14 16.57 5.50
CA ILE A 327 3.20 16.59 6.54
C ILE A 327 4.28 15.52 6.31
N LYS A 328 3.93 14.33 5.79
CA LYS A 328 4.92 13.24 5.62
C LYS A 328 5.87 13.45 4.43
N THR A 329 5.42 14.15 3.39
CA THR A 329 6.24 14.44 2.19
C THR A 329 7.30 15.52 2.42
N LYS A 330 7.09 16.47 3.34
CA LYS A 330 8.15 17.42 3.77
C LYS A 330 9.38 16.74 4.39
N LYS A 331 9.23 15.53 4.96
CA LYS A 331 10.36 14.71 5.43
C LYS A 331 11.02 13.87 4.32
N GLN A 332 10.37 13.71 3.16
CA GLN A 332 10.89 12.94 2.02
C GLN A 332 11.67 13.81 1.02
N SER A 333 11.40 15.12 0.95
CA SER A 333 12.09 16.03 0.02
C SER A 333 13.49 16.48 0.49
N CYS A 334 13.94 16.10 1.69
CA CYS A 334 15.26 16.47 2.22
C CYS A 334 16.38 15.45 1.95
N VAL A 335 16.18 14.45 1.08
CA VAL A 335 17.21 13.39 0.82
C VAL A 335 17.63 13.33 -0.67
N GLN A 336 17.41 14.38 -1.44
CA GLN A 336 18.04 14.50 -2.76
C GLN A 336 18.69 15.88 -2.86
N ASP A 337 20.01 15.91 -2.64
CA ASP A 337 21.01 16.67 -3.39
C ASP A 337 22.32 16.76 -2.61
N SER A 338 23.15 15.73 -2.75
CA SER A 338 24.61 15.84 -2.54
C SER A 338 25.34 14.72 -3.28
N THR A 339 25.22 14.71 -4.61
CA THR A 339 26.27 14.14 -5.47
C THR A 339 26.58 15.16 -6.55
N SER A 340 27.21 16.26 -6.13
CA SER A 340 27.92 17.14 -7.05
C SER A 340 29.10 16.35 -7.64
N VAL A 341 29.04 16.20 -8.95
CA VAL A 341 30.10 15.74 -9.86
C VAL A 341 31.42 16.43 -9.50
N VAL A 342 32.40 15.65 -9.03
CA VAL A 342 33.80 16.07 -9.03
C VAL A 342 34.40 15.61 -10.36
N SER A 343 34.47 16.54 -11.29
CA SER A 343 35.25 16.43 -12.51
C SER A 343 36.73 16.59 -12.15
N ASN A 344 37.48 15.48 -12.14
CA ASN A 344 38.94 15.54 -12.17
C ASN A 344 39.41 15.75 -13.61
N THR A 345 39.73 16.99 -13.94
CA THR A 345 40.62 17.34 -15.06
C THR A 345 42.05 17.08 -14.61
N ALA A 346 42.66 16.03 -15.15
CA ALA A 346 44.10 15.85 -15.10
C ALA A 346 44.69 16.63 -16.27
N ASP A 347 45.21 17.83 -16.00
CA ASP A 347 46.09 18.54 -16.91
C ASP A 347 47.51 18.58 -16.33
N THR A 348 48.39 18.11 -17.20
CA THR A 348 49.85 18.02 -17.17
C THR A 348 50.56 19.23 -16.58
N ALA A 349 51.44 18.98 -15.60
CA ALA A 349 52.56 19.87 -15.28
C ALA A 349 53.83 19.21 -15.83
N ASP A 350 54.25 19.68 -17.00
CA ASP A 350 55.61 19.51 -17.51
C ASP A 350 56.37 20.82 -17.19
N GLY A 351 57.56 20.68 -16.62
CA GLY A 351 58.31 21.78 -16.05
C GLY A 351 59.68 21.29 -15.58
N GLY A 352 60.55 21.01 -16.54
CA GLY A 352 61.97 20.84 -16.29
C GLY A 352 62.63 22.15 -15.86
N ASN A 353 63.31 22.12 -14.71
CA ASN A 353 64.74 22.41 -14.57
C ASN A 353 65.21 22.04 -13.17
#